data_AF-A0A936DK60-F1
#
_entry.id   AF-A0A936DK60-F1
#
_cell.length_a   1.000
_cell.length_b   1.000
_cell.length_c   1.000
_cell.angle_alpha   90.00
_cell.angle_beta   90.00
_cell.angle_gamma   90.00
#
_symmetry.space_group_name_H-M   'P 1'
#
loop_
_entity.id
_entity.type
_entity.pdbx_description
1 polymer ?
#
loop_
_entity_poly.entity_id
_entity_poly.type
_entity_poly.pdbx_seq_one_letter_code
_entity_poly.pdbx_strand_id
1 'polypeptide(L)'
;MLRLLVDGEPDINFGNVDIGRARVHFDVTGQTCADDELSAIALHHSPTFPATDRILLAGSACRFDGNIDFGIARLFVDGTLDTTFAEAGRRMVAFDVNDGPSDRAAAMAFQHPSGFQLASPSHVVVVGTARRSALANHDVAITRLVLSDGSLDPTFGTGGKWVVALELGGPNSEFAKGLVTDATRLTVAATISRTTNLGADRDVAAIRLIADVSLFRNGFE
;
A
#
# COMPACT_ATOMS: atom_id res chain seq x y z
N MET A 1 1.61 9.74 -14.17
CA MET A 1 3.04 9.83 -13.79
C MET A 1 3.82 10.51 -14.89
N LEU A 2 4.96 11.10 -14.55
CA LEU A 2 5.94 11.70 -15.46
C LEU A 2 7.30 11.07 -15.13
N ARG A 3 8.07 10.66 -16.15
CA ARG A 3 9.47 10.31 -15.98
C ARG A 3 10.36 11.29 -16.71
N LEU A 4 11.34 11.80 -15.98
CA LEU A 4 12.40 12.64 -16.50
C LEU A 4 13.71 11.86 -16.44
N LEU A 5 14.59 12.14 -17.40
CA LEU A 5 16.00 11.80 -17.34
C LEU A 5 16.69 12.68 -16.28
N VAL A 6 17.95 12.35 -15.97
CA VAL A 6 18.72 13.06 -14.93
C VAL A 6 19.00 14.52 -15.31
N ASP A 7 18.98 14.85 -16.60
CA ASP A 7 19.08 16.21 -17.12
C ASP A 7 17.77 17.00 -17.04
N GLY A 8 16.67 16.37 -16.60
CA GLY A 8 15.35 16.98 -16.47
C GLY A 8 14.49 16.90 -17.72
N GLU A 9 14.98 16.34 -18.83
CA GLU A 9 14.18 16.14 -20.05
C GLU A 9 13.23 14.94 -19.90
N PRO A 10 12.05 14.95 -20.55
CA PRO A 10 11.15 13.79 -20.54
C PRO A 10 11.83 12.54 -21.11
N ASP A 11 11.71 11.40 -20.41
CA ASP A 11 12.16 10.12 -20.95
C ASP A 11 11.23 9.67 -22.07
N ILE A 12 11.70 9.73 -23.31
CA ILE A 12 10.91 9.41 -24.49
C ILE A 12 10.49 7.95 -24.58
N ASN A 13 11.13 7.06 -23.82
CA ASN A 13 10.81 5.63 -23.78
C ASN A 13 9.85 5.30 -22.63
N PHE A 14 9.34 6.31 -21.91
CA PHE A 14 8.34 6.11 -20.87
C PHE A 14 6.97 6.56 -21.33
N GLY A 15 5.98 5.70 -21.09
CA GLY A 15 4.58 6.05 -21.20
C GLY A 15 3.84 5.30 -22.30
N ASN A 16 2.53 5.24 -22.11
CA ASN A 16 1.55 4.67 -23.03
C ASN A 16 0.56 5.73 -23.56
N VAL A 17 0.72 7.00 -23.19
CA VAL A 17 -0.18 8.09 -23.58
C VAL A 17 0.59 9.19 -24.32
N ASP A 18 1.59 9.79 -23.67
CA ASP A 18 2.46 10.81 -24.26
C ASP A 18 3.93 10.50 -23.90
N ILE A 19 4.86 11.09 -24.64
CA ILE A 19 6.30 11.07 -24.36
C ILE A 19 6.56 11.45 -22.89
N GLY A 20 7.20 10.55 -22.15
CA GLY A 20 7.53 10.73 -20.74
C GLY A 20 6.36 10.57 -19.78
N ARG A 21 5.16 10.18 -20.24
CA ARG A 21 3.93 10.15 -19.40
C ARG A 21 3.16 8.86 -19.51
N ALA A 22 2.89 8.27 -18.36
CA ALA A 22 2.01 7.11 -18.20
C ALA A 22 0.77 7.47 -17.38
N ARG A 23 -0.40 6.98 -17.80
CA ARG A 23 -1.64 7.02 -17.02
C ARG A 23 -2.05 5.61 -16.63
N VAL A 24 -2.39 5.44 -15.38
CA VAL A 24 -2.80 4.17 -14.79
C VAL A 24 -3.99 4.45 -13.92
N HIS A 25 -5.02 3.64 -14.11
CA HIS A 25 -6.17 3.58 -13.23
C HIS A 25 -6.00 2.35 -12.34
N PHE A 26 -6.43 2.44 -11.10
CA PHE A 26 -6.46 1.30 -10.18
C PHE A 26 -7.75 0.49 -10.33
N ASP A 27 -8.82 1.13 -10.78
CA ASP A 27 -10.09 0.49 -11.08
C ASP A 27 -10.02 -0.39 -12.36
N VAL A 28 -10.97 -1.31 -12.46
CA VAL A 28 -11.21 -2.09 -13.69
C VAL A 28 -12.30 -1.36 -14.48
N THR A 29 -12.08 -1.16 -15.78
CA THR A 29 -12.97 -0.42 -16.68
C THR A 29 -14.46 -0.78 -16.48
N GLY A 30 -15.31 0.24 -16.30
CA GLY A 30 -16.77 0.09 -16.14
C GLY A 30 -17.34 0.57 -14.81
N GLN A 31 -16.53 1.17 -13.94
CA GLN A 31 -16.96 1.69 -12.63
C GLN A 31 -17.47 3.14 -12.74
N THR A 32 -18.37 3.51 -11.82
CA THR A 32 -19.13 4.79 -11.83
C THR A 32 -18.43 5.92 -11.08
N CYS A 33 -17.42 5.63 -10.28
CA CYS A 33 -16.55 6.61 -9.65
C CYS A 33 -15.12 6.39 -10.15
N ALA A 34 -14.65 7.31 -11.00
CA ALA A 34 -13.33 7.25 -11.64
C ALA A 34 -12.22 7.90 -10.78
N ASP A 35 -12.48 8.11 -9.49
CA ASP A 35 -11.59 8.83 -8.59
C ASP A 35 -10.54 7.87 -8.02
N ASP A 36 -9.37 7.87 -8.68
CA ASP A 36 -8.17 7.18 -8.22
C ASP A 36 -7.17 8.20 -7.65
N GLU A 37 -6.57 7.87 -6.50
CA GLU A 37 -5.55 8.68 -5.85
C GLU A 37 -4.28 7.87 -5.64
N LEU A 38 -3.14 8.35 -6.15
CA LEU A 38 -1.83 7.71 -5.91
C LEU A 38 -1.21 8.27 -4.61
N SER A 39 -0.85 7.38 -3.69
CA SER A 39 -0.19 7.78 -2.42
C SER A 39 1.27 7.34 -2.36
N ALA A 40 1.64 6.26 -3.05
CA ALA A 40 2.97 5.68 -2.98
C ALA A 40 3.41 5.09 -4.32
N ILE A 41 4.71 5.21 -4.59
CA ILE A 41 5.39 4.63 -5.75
C ILE A 41 6.69 3.98 -5.29
N ALA A 42 7.03 2.84 -5.86
CA ALA A 42 8.31 2.19 -5.64
C ALA A 42 8.87 1.60 -6.94
N LEU A 43 10.19 1.67 -7.09
CA LEU A 43 10.92 1.01 -8.17
C LEU A 43 11.52 -0.29 -7.64
N HIS A 44 11.08 -1.42 -8.19
CA HIS A 44 11.81 -2.66 -8.07
C HIS A 44 12.90 -2.66 -9.15
N HIS A 45 14.14 -2.44 -8.73
CA HIS A 45 15.30 -2.46 -9.61
C HIS A 45 16.16 -3.69 -9.32
N SER A 46 16.50 -4.44 -10.37
CA SER A 46 17.44 -5.54 -10.33
C SER A 46 18.72 -5.15 -11.09
N PRO A 47 19.85 -4.91 -10.39
CA PRO A 47 21.10 -4.55 -11.06
C PRO A 47 21.67 -5.71 -11.91
N THR A 48 21.29 -6.95 -11.60
CA THR A 48 21.70 -8.15 -12.34
C THR A 48 20.76 -8.49 -13.49
N PHE A 49 19.47 -8.14 -13.39
CA PHE A 49 18.48 -8.37 -14.44
C PHE A 49 17.60 -7.14 -14.67
N PRO A 50 18.12 -6.04 -15.27
CA PRO A 50 17.36 -4.79 -15.44
C PRO A 50 16.06 -4.94 -16.26
N ALA A 51 15.98 -5.95 -17.13
CA ALA A 51 14.74 -6.26 -17.86
C ALA A 51 13.58 -6.73 -16.95
N THR A 52 13.90 -7.12 -15.71
CA THR A 52 12.91 -7.49 -14.68
C THR A 52 12.45 -6.30 -13.84
N ASP A 53 12.97 -5.10 -14.10
CA ASP A 53 12.59 -3.90 -13.38
C ASP A 53 11.09 -3.63 -13.52
N ARG A 54 10.46 -3.28 -12.40
CA ARG A 54 9.04 -2.96 -12.34
C ARG A 54 8.82 -1.73 -11.49
N ILE A 55 7.79 -0.97 -11.84
CA ILE A 55 7.29 0.12 -11.02
C ILE A 55 6.03 -0.39 -10.34
N LEU A 56 5.94 -0.22 -9.02
CA LEU A 56 4.72 -0.48 -8.26
C LEU A 56 4.11 0.84 -7.81
N LEU A 57 2.80 0.90 -7.89
CA LEU A 57 1.96 2.01 -7.47
C LEU A 57 1.00 1.51 -6.40
N ALA A 58 0.80 2.30 -5.35
CA ALA A 58 -0.31 2.09 -4.42
C ALA A 58 -0.99 3.39 -4.08
N GLY A 59 -2.28 3.28 -3.83
CA GLY A 59 -3.15 4.40 -3.61
C GLY A 59 -4.53 3.93 -3.23
N SER A 60 -5.52 4.71 -3.59
CA SER A 60 -6.91 4.40 -3.30
C SER A 60 -7.72 4.44 -4.59
N ALA A 61 -8.64 3.49 -4.75
CA ALA A 61 -9.56 3.39 -5.87
C ALA A 61 -10.98 3.28 -5.33
N CYS A 62 -11.91 3.96 -5.99
CA CYS A 62 -13.33 3.81 -5.68
C CYS A 62 -13.92 2.59 -6.40
N ARG A 63 -14.80 1.83 -5.72
CA ARG A 63 -15.59 0.70 -6.24
C ARG A 63 -16.95 1.18 -6.73
N PHE A 64 -17.64 0.35 -7.51
CA PHE A 64 -18.99 0.64 -8.05
C PHE A 64 -20.04 1.06 -7.00
N ASP A 65 -19.92 0.57 -5.77
CA ASP A 65 -20.82 0.89 -4.65
C ASP A 65 -20.44 2.20 -3.91
N GLY A 66 -19.39 2.90 -4.37
CA GLY A 66 -18.87 4.11 -3.76
C GLY A 66 -17.87 3.87 -2.63
N ASN A 67 -17.57 2.61 -2.29
CA ASN A 67 -16.54 2.28 -1.31
C ASN A 67 -15.14 2.54 -1.87
N ILE A 68 -14.23 3.03 -1.04
CA ILE A 68 -12.85 3.27 -1.45
C ILE A 68 -11.99 2.15 -0.89
N ASP A 69 -11.17 1.52 -1.72
CA ASP A 69 -10.24 0.46 -1.33
C ASP A 69 -8.80 0.84 -1.66
N PHE A 70 -7.85 0.07 -1.13
CA PHE A 70 -6.48 0.14 -1.62
C PHE A 70 -6.44 -0.27 -3.09
N GLY A 71 -5.85 0.56 -3.94
CA GLY A 71 -5.50 0.24 -5.31
C GLY A 71 -4.01 -0.02 -5.43
N ILE A 72 -3.62 -1.12 -6.06
CA ILE A 72 -2.23 -1.46 -6.37
C ILE A 72 -2.13 -1.76 -7.87
N ALA A 73 -1.10 -1.23 -8.53
CA ALA A 73 -0.81 -1.53 -9.93
C ALA A 73 0.69 -1.81 -10.11
N ARG A 74 1.02 -2.70 -11.04
CA ARG A 74 2.40 -2.99 -11.44
C ARG A 74 2.60 -2.61 -12.90
N LEU A 75 3.68 -1.91 -13.18
CA LEU A 75 4.09 -1.50 -14.52
C LEU A 75 5.44 -2.09 -14.87
N PHE A 76 5.65 -2.28 -16.16
CA PHE A 76 6.99 -2.39 -16.71
C PHE A 76 7.75 -1.07 -16.53
N VAL A 77 9.08 -1.14 -16.63
CA VAL A 77 9.91 0.06 -16.52
C VAL A 77 9.63 1.05 -17.65
N ASP A 78 9.08 0.67 -18.80
CA ASP A 78 8.64 1.62 -19.84
C ASP A 78 7.32 2.33 -19.49
N GLY A 79 6.71 2.06 -18.32
CA GLY A 79 5.47 2.67 -17.88
C GLY A 79 4.21 2.01 -18.44
N THR A 80 4.34 0.96 -19.25
CA THR A 80 3.21 0.13 -19.69
C THR A 80 2.74 -0.78 -18.55
N LEU A 81 1.44 -1.07 -18.52
CA LEU A 81 0.82 -1.89 -17.47
C LEU A 81 1.28 -3.35 -17.58
N ASP A 82 1.78 -3.93 -16.49
CA ASP A 82 2.17 -5.33 -16.44
C ASP A 82 0.96 -6.21 -16.17
N THR A 83 0.27 -6.62 -17.24
CA THR A 83 -0.97 -7.40 -17.16
C THR A 83 -0.81 -8.81 -16.58
N THR A 84 0.42 -9.25 -16.29
CA THR A 84 0.68 -10.53 -15.59
C THR A 84 0.58 -10.41 -14.07
N PHE A 85 0.43 -9.19 -13.55
CA PHE A 85 0.20 -8.93 -12.14
C PHE A 85 -1.30 -8.94 -11.82
N ALA A 86 -1.72 -9.82 -10.92
CA ALA A 86 -3.08 -9.92 -10.41
C ALA A 86 -4.12 -9.88 -11.54
N GLU A 87 -5.14 -9.02 -11.43
CA GLU A 87 -6.18 -8.89 -12.43
C GLU A 87 -5.85 -7.74 -13.39
N ALA A 88 -5.40 -8.10 -14.59
CA ALA A 88 -5.06 -7.14 -15.65
C ALA A 88 -4.07 -6.05 -15.19
N GLY A 89 -3.09 -6.41 -14.36
CA GLY A 89 -2.05 -5.52 -13.85
C GLY A 89 -2.38 -4.81 -12.54
N ARG A 90 -3.53 -5.13 -11.93
CA ARG A 90 -4.11 -4.38 -10.81
C ARG A 90 -4.60 -5.30 -9.70
N ARG A 91 -4.57 -4.79 -8.48
CA ARG A 91 -5.19 -5.41 -7.31
C ARG A 91 -5.91 -4.36 -6.49
N MET A 92 -7.19 -4.59 -6.23
CA MET A 92 -7.93 -3.89 -5.19
C MET A 92 -7.91 -4.72 -3.90
N VAL A 93 -7.71 -4.06 -2.76
CA VAL A 93 -7.71 -4.71 -1.45
C VAL A 93 -8.64 -3.96 -0.51
N ALA A 94 -9.77 -4.60 -0.21
CA ALA A 94 -10.70 -4.16 0.81
C ALA A 94 -10.39 -4.79 2.16
N PHE A 95 -10.46 -3.99 3.22
CA PHE A 95 -10.40 -4.42 4.61
C PHE A 95 -11.80 -4.48 5.23
N ASP A 96 -12.72 -3.60 4.80
CA ASP A 96 -14.16 -3.62 5.13
C ASP A 96 -14.45 -3.77 6.64
N VAL A 97 -13.67 -3.09 7.48
CA VAL A 97 -13.74 -3.27 8.94
C VAL A 97 -15.09 -2.74 9.45
N ASN A 98 -15.96 -3.65 9.91
CA ASN A 98 -17.39 -3.42 10.22
C ASN A 98 -18.11 -2.58 9.15
N ASP A 99 -18.01 -3.00 7.89
CA ASP A 99 -18.69 -2.36 6.76
C ASP A 99 -18.29 -0.89 6.56
N GLY A 100 -17.07 -0.54 6.98
CA GLY A 100 -16.52 0.79 6.78
C GLY A 100 -16.24 1.08 5.30
N PRO A 101 -16.61 2.27 4.79
CA PRO A 101 -16.68 2.51 3.35
C PRO A 101 -15.37 3.01 2.72
N SER A 102 -14.27 3.05 3.47
CA SER A 102 -13.06 3.68 2.98
C SER A 102 -11.79 3.12 3.61
N ASP A 103 -11.00 2.47 2.75
CA ASP A 103 -9.65 2.02 2.99
C ASP A 103 -8.72 2.78 2.04
N ARG A 104 -7.69 3.43 2.58
CA ARG A 104 -6.78 4.29 1.81
C ARG A 104 -5.34 3.90 2.03
N ALA A 105 -4.61 3.56 0.96
CA ALA A 105 -3.18 3.28 1.04
C ALA A 105 -2.39 4.58 1.29
N ALA A 106 -1.27 4.46 2.00
CA ALA A 106 -0.40 5.57 2.36
C ALA A 106 1.06 5.34 1.98
N ALA A 107 1.58 4.14 2.20
CA ALA A 107 2.99 3.83 1.93
C ALA A 107 3.18 2.38 1.48
N MET A 108 4.30 2.11 0.82
CA MET A 108 4.69 0.75 0.42
C MET A 108 6.19 0.51 0.59
N ALA A 109 6.57 -0.75 0.71
CA ALA A 109 7.96 -1.17 0.77
C ALA A 109 8.11 -2.60 0.22
N PHE A 110 9.21 -2.85 -0.48
CA PHE A 110 9.59 -4.19 -0.90
C PHE A 110 10.19 -4.98 0.26
N GLN A 111 9.75 -6.23 0.42
CA GLN A 111 10.28 -7.14 1.43
C GLN A 111 11.21 -8.16 0.78
N HIS A 112 12.45 -8.20 1.28
CA HIS A 112 13.50 -9.10 0.80
C HIS A 112 13.57 -10.36 1.66
N PRO A 113 13.60 -11.56 1.08
CA PRO A 113 13.55 -12.81 1.85
C PRO A 113 14.78 -13.04 2.75
N SER A 114 15.95 -12.48 2.39
CA SER A 114 17.20 -12.62 3.15
C SER A 114 17.61 -11.35 3.92
N GLY A 115 16.77 -10.30 3.91
CA GLY A 115 17.07 -8.98 4.51
C GLY A 115 18.18 -8.21 3.80
N PHE A 116 18.83 -8.84 2.83
CA PHE A 116 19.87 -8.25 2.01
C PHE A 116 19.26 -7.64 0.75
N GLN A 117 19.51 -6.36 0.53
CA GLN A 117 18.91 -5.58 -0.55
C GLN A 117 19.32 -6.07 -1.96
N LEU A 118 20.35 -6.94 -2.07
CA LEU A 118 20.75 -7.54 -3.36
C LEU A 118 19.95 -8.79 -3.75
N ALA A 119 19.19 -9.41 -2.82
CA ALA A 119 18.27 -10.46 -3.21
C ALA A 119 17.02 -9.81 -3.81
N SER A 120 16.47 -10.35 -4.91
CA SER A 120 15.21 -9.83 -5.45
C SER A 120 14.12 -9.91 -4.38
N PRO A 121 13.37 -8.83 -4.12
CA PRO A 121 12.24 -8.88 -3.23
C PRO A 121 11.24 -9.94 -3.67
N SER A 122 10.66 -10.64 -2.69
CA SER A 122 9.65 -11.66 -2.93
C SER A 122 8.24 -11.14 -2.70
N HIS A 123 8.12 -10.06 -1.91
CA HIS A 123 6.84 -9.48 -1.54
C HIS A 123 6.89 -7.97 -1.59
N VAL A 124 5.71 -7.37 -1.67
CA VAL A 124 5.49 -5.95 -1.37
C VAL A 124 4.53 -5.86 -0.19
N VAL A 125 4.83 -4.97 0.74
CA VAL A 125 3.92 -4.61 1.83
C VAL A 125 3.37 -3.23 1.56
N VAL A 126 2.06 -3.07 1.68
CA VAL A 126 1.35 -1.80 1.54
C VAL A 126 0.64 -1.51 2.86
N VAL A 127 0.80 -0.30 3.36
CA VAL A 127 0.14 0.17 4.58
C VAL A 127 -0.72 1.39 4.29
N GLY A 128 -1.72 1.58 5.13
CA GLY A 128 -2.64 2.70 5.04
C GLY A 128 -3.62 2.67 6.19
N THR A 129 -4.84 3.10 5.93
CA THR A 129 -5.91 3.17 6.93
C THR A 129 -7.13 2.41 6.46
N ALA A 130 -7.78 1.71 7.39
CA ALA A 130 -9.11 1.17 7.18
C ALA A 130 -10.10 1.90 8.08
N ARG A 131 -11.19 2.42 7.50
CA ARG A 131 -12.25 3.05 8.28
C ARG A 131 -13.13 1.97 8.92
N ARG A 132 -13.43 2.09 10.21
CA ARG A 132 -14.14 1.07 11.00
C ARG A 132 -15.67 1.15 10.99
N SER A 133 -16.23 2.31 10.61
CA SER A 133 -17.68 2.58 10.49
C SER A 133 -17.96 4.03 10.05
N ALA A 134 -19.23 4.39 9.92
CA ALA A 134 -19.70 5.76 9.72
C ALA A 134 -19.20 6.77 10.78
N LEU A 135 -18.86 6.31 12.00
CA LEU A 135 -18.32 7.17 13.08
C LEU A 135 -16.88 7.68 12.83
N ALA A 136 -16.31 7.40 11.65
CA ALA A 136 -15.04 7.94 11.17
C ALA A 136 -13.82 7.60 12.03
N ASN A 137 -13.86 6.48 12.75
CA ASN A 137 -12.70 5.85 13.35
C ASN A 137 -11.89 5.12 12.25
N HIS A 138 -10.57 5.28 12.27
CA HIS A 138 -9.64 4.67 11.31
C HIS A 138 -8.62 3.82 12.07
N ASP A 139 -8.39 2.60 11.61
CA ASP A 139 -7.35 1.72 12.11
C ASP A 139 -6.21 1.63 11.10
N VAL A 140 -5.01 1.22 11.55
CA VAL A 140 -3.91 0.94 10.62
C VAL A 140 -4.20 -0.34 9.85
N ALA A 141 -4.17 -0.26 8.53
CA ALA A 141 -4.41 -1.38 7.64
C ALA A 141 -3.12 -1.75 6.90
N ILE A 142 -2.83 -3.05 6.83
CA ILE A 142 -1.58 -3.59 6.28
C ILE A 142 -1.91 -4.78 5.41
N THR A 143 -1.39 -4.81 4.18
CA THR A 143 -1.51 -5.96 3.29
C THR A 143 -0.16 -6.36 2.74
N ARG A 144 0.07 -7.66 2.54
CA ARG A 144 1.26 -8.19 1.88
C ARG A 144 0.86 -8.95 0.62
N LEU A 145 1.54 -8.65 -0.48
CA LEU A 145 1.32 -9.29 -1.78
C LEU A 145 2.57 -10.03 -2.21
N VAL A 146 2.38 -11.18 -2.85
CA VAL A 146 3.44 -11.91 -3.54
C VAL A 146 3.83 -11.10 -4.78
N LEU A 147 5.11 -10.74 -4.88
CA LEU A 147 5.56 -9.79 -5.90
C LEU A 147 5.48 -10.38 -7.31
N SER A 148 5.58 -11.71 -7.49
CA SER A 148 5.59 -12.35 -8.80
C SER A 148 4.25 -12.26 -9.53
N ASP A 149 3.15 -12.45 -8.82
CA ASP A 149 1.80 -12.56 -9.39
C ASP A 149 0.78 -11.58 -8.80
N GLY A 150 1.13 -10.80 -7.79
CA GLY A 150 0.22 -9.83 -7.15
C GLY A 150 -0.90 -10.43 -6.33
N SER A 151 -0.83 -11.74 -6.03
CA SER A 151 -1.75 -12.38 -5.10
C SER A 151 -1.51 -11.86 -3.67
N LEU A 152 -2.56 -11.85 -2.84
CA LEU A 152 -2.41 -11.63 -1.40
C LEU A 152 -1.64 -12.81 -0.80
N ASP A 153 -0.63 -12.53 0.02
CA ASP A 153 0.17 -13.58 0.66
C ASP A 153 -0.63 -14.23 1.80
N PRO A 154 -1.12 -15.47 1.65
CA PRO A 154 -1.97 -16.10 2.66
C PRO A 154 -1.23 -16.40 3.97
N THR A 155 0.11 -16.35 3.98
CA THR A 155 0.92 -16.56 5.18
C THR A 155 1.04 -15.31 6.06
N PHE A 156 0.53 -14.17 5.59
CA PHE A 156 0.54 -12.91 6.31
C PHE A 156 -0.82 -12.59 6.92
N GLY A 157 -0.94 -12.73 8.24
CA GLY A 157 -2.19 -12.42 8.94
C GLY A 157 -3.36 -13.26 8.43
N THR A 158 -4.54 -12.65 8.31
CA THR A 158 -5.72 -13.32 7.79
C THR A 158 -5.91 -12.96 6.31
N GLY A 159 -5.62 -13.91 5.42
CA GLY A 159 -5.79 -13.73 3.99
C GLY A 159 -4.90 -12.64 3.38
N GLY A 160 -3.69 -12.45 3.91
CA GLY A 160 -2.75 -11.41 3.47
C GLY A 160 -2.94 -10.04 4.11
N LYS A 161 -3.79 -9.92 5.13
CA LYS A 161 -4.21 -8.65 5.73
C LYS A 161 -4.05 -8.63 7.25
N TRP A 162 -3.76 -7.43 7.77
CA TRP A 162 -3.81 -7.06 9.17
C TRP A 162 -4.53 -5.72 9.35
N VAL A 163 -5.30 -5.61 10.42
CA VAL A 163 -5.86 -4.37 10.93
C VAL A 163 -5.38 -4.22 12.37
N VAL A 164 -4.78 -3.07 12.68
CA VAL A 164 -4.18 -2.79 13.98
C VAL A 164 -4.82 -1.53 14.54
N ALA A 165 -5.59 -1.71 15.62
CA ALA A 165 -6.06 -0.62 16.46
C ALA A 165 -5.05 -0.41 17.60
N LEU A 166 -4.68 0.84 17.87
CA LEU A 166 -3.72 1.15 18.94
C LEU A 166 -4.39 1.37 20.31
N GLU A 167 -5.73 1.47 20.34
CA GLU A 167 -6.60 1.54 21.53
C GLU A 167 -6.04 2.35 22.73
N LEU A 168 -5.36 3.46 22.46
CA LEU A 168 -4.77 4.33 23.49
C LEU A 168 -5.85 5.20 24.17
N GLY A 169 -6.80 4.59 24.87
CA GLY A 169 -7.72 5.29 25.79
C GLY A 169 -8.94 5.96 25.16
N GLY A 170 -9.44 5.51 24.01
CA GLY A 170 -10.69 6.01 23.41
C GLY A 170 -10.81 5.73 21.90
N PRO A 171 -11.92 6.16 21.25
CA PRO A 171 -12.08 6.04 19.80
C PRO A 171 -11.13 7.01 19.10
N ASN A 172 -9.93 6.52 18.82
CA ASN A 172 -8.88 7.26 18.15
C ASN A 172 -8.92 6.95 16.64
N SER A 173 -8.34 7.81 15.83
CA SER A 173 -8.10 7.51 14.41
C SER A 173 -6.60 7.38 14.18
N GLU A 174 -6.18 6.21 13.76
CA GLU A 174 -4.81 5.89 13.42
C GLU A 174 -4.59 5.99 11.91
N PHE A 175 -3.63 6.84 11.52
CA PHE A 175 -3.26 7.06 10.14
C PHE A 175 -1.84 6.60 9.89
N ALA A 176 -1.66 5.48 9.18
CA ALA A 176 -0.33 5.09 8.70
C ALA A 176 0.25 6.20 7.79
N LYS A 177 1.54 6.49 7.96
CA LYS A 177 2.28 7.53 7.23
C LYS A 177 3.51 7.01 6.52
N GLY A 178 4.18 6.01 7.10
CA GLY A 178 5.44 5.52 6.57
C GLY A 178 5.65 4.04 6.88
N LEU A 179 6.48 3.40 6.07
CA LEU A 179 6.75 1.98 6.13
C LEU A 179 8.23 1.70 5.88
N VAL A 180 8.83 0.88 6.74
CA VAL A 180 10.11 0.23 6.48
C VAL A 180 10.01 -1.24 6.83
N THR A 181 10.72 -2.09 6.08
CA THR A 181 10.66 -3.54 6.25
C THR A 181 12.02 -4.18 5.98
N ASP A 182 12.26 -5.33 6.61
CA ASP A 182 13.34 -6.25 6.30
C ASP A 182 12.81 -7.68 6.20
N ALA A 183 13.69 -8.69 6.20
CA ALA A 183 13.27 -10.10 6.09
C ALA A 183 12.28 -10.55 7.18
N THR A 184 12.35 -9.99 8.38
CA THR A 184 11.63 -10.51 9.55
C THR A 184 10.75 -9.47 10.24
N ARG A 185 10.90 -8.19 9.88
CA ARG A 185 10.26 -7.08 10.60
C ARG A 185 9.60 -6.11 9.64
N LEU A 186 8.47 -5.59 10.07
CA LEU A 186 7.79 -4.43 9.51
C LEU A 186 7.72 -3.35 10.58
N THR A 187 8.06 -2.11 10.24
CA THR A 187 7.83 -0.95 11.11
C THR A 187 6.97 0.07 10.37
N VAL A 188 5.83 0.42 10.98
CA VAL A 188 4.86 1.38 10.46
C VAL A 188 4.88 2.62 11.36
N ALA A 189 5.10 3.80 10.79
CA ALA A 189 4.88 5.05 11.49
C ALA A 189 3.42 5.48 11.29
N ALA A 190 2.74 5.90 12.36
CA ALA A 190 1.36 6.34 12.32
C ALA A 190 1.14 7.64 13.11
N THR A 191 0.18 8.45 12.65
CA THR A 191 -0.39 9.55 13.44
C THR A 191 -1.65 9.05 14.13
N ILE A 192 -1.77 9.28 15.42
CA ILE A 192 -2.98 8.98 16.18
C ILE A 192 -3.70 10.30 16.40
N SER A 193 -4.94 10.40 15.96
CA SER A 193 -5.78 11.58 16.19
C SER A 193 -6.83 11.24 17.24
N ARG A 194 -6.92 12.05 18.29
CA ARG A 194 -7.95 11.94 19.33
C ARG A 194 -8.77 13.21 19.37
N THR A 195 -10.06 13.08 19.66
CA THR A 195 -10.89 14.26 19.94
C THR A 195 -10.94 14.46 21.44
N THR A 196 -10.44 15.61 21.91
CA THR A 196 -10.48 16.00 23.32
C THR A 196 -11.44 17.18 23.51
N ASN A 197 -11.72 17.53 24.77
CA ASN A 197 -12.49 18.75 25.09
C ASN A 197 -11.79 20.06 24.67
N LEU A 198 -10.52 19.99 24.25
CA LEU A 198 -9.71 21.12 23.79
C LEU A 198 -9.51 21.12 22.26
N GLY A 199 -10.10 20.16 21.52
CA GLY A 199 -9.94 20.00 20.08
C GLY A 199 -9.22 18.70 19.70
N ALA A 200 -8.87 18.59 18.42
CA ALA A 200 -8.14 17.43 17.90
C ALA A 200 -6.69 17.44 18.41
N ASP A 201 -6.31 16.38 19.12
CA ASP A 201 -4.95 16.12 19.57
C ASP A 201 -4.32 15.06 18.67
N ARG A 202 -3.03 15.23 18.32
CA ARG A 202 -2.33 14.35 17.38
C ARG A 202 -1.01 13.86 17.96
N ASP A 203 -0.95 12.57 18.23
CA ASP A 203 0.26 11.88 18.66
C ASP A 203 0.93 11.15 17.48
N VAL A 204 2.18 10.74 17.68
CA VAL A 204 2.90 9.83 16.77
C VAL A 204 3.12 8.50 17.47
N ALA A 205 2.90 7.41 16.73
CA ALA A 205 3.21 6.05 17.18
C ALA A 205 4.01 5.29 16.13
N ALA A 206 4.77 4.30 16.60
CA ALA A 206 5.45 3.33 15.76
C ALA A 206 4.93 1.93 16.09
N ILE A 207 4.42 1.23 15.07
CA ILE A 207 4.00 -0.17 15.16
C ILE A 207 5.10 -1.02 14.60
N ARG A 208 5.61 -1.99 15.38
CA ARG A 208 6.56 -2.99 14.89
C ARG A 208 5.92 -4.36 14.88
N LEU A 209 5.79 -4.96 13.70
CA LEU A 209 5.34 -6.34 13.52
C LEU A 209 6.54 -7.24 13.27
N ILE A 210 6.59 -8.37 13.97
CA ILE A 210 7.60 -9.42 13.78
C ILE A 210 6.90 -10.58 13.08
N ALA A 211 7.51 -11.13 12.03
CA ALA A 211 6.92 -12.17 11.18
C ALA A 211 6.60 -13.50 11.90
N ASP A 212 7.02 -13.64 13.17
CA ASP A 212 6.64 -14.75 14.05
C ASP A 212 5.58 -14.27 15.06
N VAL A 213 4.36 -14.77 14.89
CA VAL A 213 3.11 -14.17 15.41
C VAL A 213 2.73 -14.64 16.83
N SER A 214 3.66 -15.21 17.59
CA SER A 214 3.36 -15.71 18.94
C SER A 214 3.16 -14.62 20.00
N LEU A 215 3.42 -13.34 19.70
CA LEU A 215 3.53 -12.28 20.72
C LEU A 215 2.40 -11.24 20.78
N PHE A 216 1.48 -11.17 19.81
CA PHE A 216 0.49 -10.08 19.79
C PHE A 216 -0.84 -10.38 20.51
N ARG A 217 -0.92 -11.42 21.35
CA ARG A 217 -2.18 -11.73 22.07
C ARG A 217 -2.55 -10.72 23.16
N ASN A 218 -1.66 -9.85 23.65
CA ASN A 218 -1.92 -9.04 24.86
C ASN A 218 -1.45 -7.56 24.83
N GLY A 219 -1.34 -6.91 23.67
CA GLY A 219 -1.03 -5.47 23.61
C GLY A 219 0.47 -5.13 23.64
N PHE A 220 0.79 -3.84 23.46
CA PHE A 220 2.15 -3.31 23.27
C PHE A 220 2.94 -3.24 24.59
N GLU A 221 4.13 -3.84 24.62
CA GLU A 221 5.24 -3.46 25.52
C GLU A 221 6.27 -2.62 24.75
#